data_AF-A0A661HI23-F1
#
_entry.id   AF-A0A661HI23-F1
#
_cell.length_a   1.000
_cell.length_b   1.000
_cell.length_c   1.000
_cell.angle_alpha   90.00
_cell.angle_beta   90.00
_cell.angle_gamma   90.00
#
_symmetry.space_group_name_H-M   'P 1'
#
loop_
_entity.id
_entity.type
_entity.pdbx_description
1 polymer ?
#
loop_
_entity_poly.entity_id
_entity_poly.type
_entity_poly.pdbx_seq_one_letter_code
_entity_poly.pdbx_strand_id
1 'polypeptide(L)'
;MKIYTAGGWFNLLQLTAMKDIEAILNSNEVDYFSPRLHNKGVPGMSDEEWQDIYQRNIDELHECDIIIASTENKDMGTIFECGYATAINKPVIYYAPNLSGDFNLMLAKSAWAVA
;
A
#
# COMPACT_ATOMS: atom_id res chain seq x y z
N MET A 1 3.56 10.32 13.45
CA MET A 1 2.62 9.92 12.39
C MET A 1 3.37 8.97 11.48
N LYS A 2 2.98 7.70 11.45
CA LYS A 2 3.60 6.63 10.64
C LYS A 2 2.65 6.23 9.52
N ILE A 3 3.13 6.20 8.29
CA ILE A 3 2.32 5.86 7.12
C ILE A 3 2.67 4.45 6.61
N TYR A 4 1.67 3.66 6.25
CA TYR A 4 1.87 2.45 5.46
C TYR A 4 1.65 2.78 3.99
N THR A 5 2.63 2.50 3.13
CA THR A 5 2.46 2.65 1.68
C THR A 5 2.10 1.30 1.06
N ALA A 6 0.99 1.25 0.34
CA ALA A 6 0.48 0.04 -0.31
C ALA A 6 0.48 0.23 -1.83
N GLY A 7 0.85 -0.78 -2.59
CA GLY A 7 0.88 -0.71 -4.04
C GLY A 7 1.79 -1.76 -4.64
N GLY A 8 1.43 -2.27 -5.82
CA GLY A 8 2.30 -3.16 -6.59
C GLY A 8 3.55 -2.44 -7.11
N TRP A 9 4.57 -3.21 -7.52
CA TRP A 9 5.80 -2.69 -8.14
C TRP A 9 6.31 -3.59 -9.27
N PHE A 10 5.39 -4.26 -9.94
CA PHE A 10 5.69 -5.31 -10.93
C PHE A 10 5.82 -4.76 -12.35
N ASN A 11 5.39 -3.51 -12.58
CA ASN A 11 5.53 -2.81 -13.85
C ASN A 11 5.88 -1.33 -13.64
N LEU A 12 6.18 -0.62 -14.74
CA LEU A 12 6.64 0.77 -14.69
C LEU A 12 5.60 1.73 -14.10
N LEU A 13 4.32 1.59 -14.45
CA LEU A 13 3.28 2.49 -13.94
C LEU A 13 3.14 2.33 -12.42
N GLN A 14 3.09 1.08 -11.96
CA GLN A 14 3.06 0.73 -10.55
C GLN A 14 4.28 1.28 -9.79
N LEU A 15 5.48 1.05 -10.33
CA LEU A 15 6.72 1.51 -9.71
C LEU A 15 6.82 3.04 -9.66
N THR A 16 6.39 3.73 -10.72
CA THR A 16 6.35 5.20 -10.76
C THR A 16 5.42 5.72 -9.67
N ALA A 17 4.19 5.20 -9.59
CA ALA A 17 3.24 5.64 -8.57
C ALA A 17 3.77 5.44 -7.14
N MET A 18 4.44 4.31 -6.86
CA MET A 18 5.07 4.09 -5.56
C MET A 18 6.22 5.07 -5.28
N LYS A 19 7.07 5.34 -6.28
CA LYS A 19 8.16 6.32 -6.15
C LYS A 19 7.64 7.74 -5.93
N ASP A 20 6.52 8.10 -6.55
CA ASP A 20 5.91 9.42 -6.37
C ASP A 20 5.45 9.61 -4.92
N ILE A 21 4.76 8.61 -4.36
CA ILE A 21 4.36 8.60 -2.94
C ILE A 21 5.59 8.73 -2.04
N GLU A 22 6.58 7.85 -2.21
CA GLU A 22 7.79 7.83 -1.38
C GLU A 22 8.59 9.13 -1.49
N ALA A 23 8.72 9.72 -2.68
CA ALA A 23 9.41 10.99 -2.87
C ALA A 23 8.75 12.12 -2.09
N ILE A 24 7.42 12.18 -2.09
CA ILE A 24 6.67 13.16 -1.31
C ILE A 24 6.89 12.92 0.19
N LEU A 25 6.77 11.69 0.66
CA LEU A 25 6.96 11.35 2.08
C LEU A 25 8.38 11.70 2.55
N ASN A 26 9.40 11.35 1.77
CA ASN A 26 10.79 11.69 2.05
C ASN A 26 11.02 13.20 2.08
N SER A 27 10.47 13.96 1.12
CA SER A 27 10.64 15.41 1.05
C SER A 27 9.99 16.16 2.22
N ASN A 28 9.01 15.54 2.88
CA ASN A 28 8.33 16.07 4.05
C ASN A 28 8.79 15.42 5.36
N GLU A 29 9.86 14.61 5.32
CA GLU A 29 10.42 13.90 6.50
C GLU A 29 9.36 13.10 7.27
N VAL A 30 8.41 12.49 6.55
CA VAL A 30 7.35 11.66 7.15
C VAL A 30 7.84 10.24 7.33
N ASP A 31 7.58 9.66 8.50
CA ASP A 31 7.89 8.25 8.79
C ASP A 31 6.93 7.31 8.05
N TYR A 32 7.45 6.27 7.39
CA TYR A 32 6.63 5.30 6.67
C TYR A 32 7.26 3.91 6.56
N PHE A 33 6.38 2.91 6.47
CA PHE A 33 6.69 1.56 6.04
C PHE A 33 6.31 1.38 4.57
N SER A 34 7.19 0.75 3.80
CA SER A 34 6.97 0.39 2.40
C SER A 34 7.30 -1.09 2.19
N PRO A 35 6.30 -1.95 1.93
CA PRO A 35 6.49 -3.34 1.53
C PRO A 35 7.51 -3.47 0.39
N ARG A 36 7.45 -2.55 -0.58
CA ARG A 36 8.37 -2.51 -1.72
C ARG A 36 9.84 -2.35 -1.31
N LEU A 37 10.10 -1.57 -0.28
CA LEU A 37 11.46 -1.30 0.21
C LEU A 37 11.95 -2.34 1.23
N HIS A 38 11.04 -3.02 1.91
CA HIS A 38 11.36 -3.90 3.05
C HIS A 38 11.18 -5.39 2.77
N ASN A 39 10.24 -5.77 1.90
CA ASN A 39 9.97 -7.17 1.58
C ASN A 39 11.05 -7.68 0.62
N LYS A 40 11.72 -8.76 1.03
CA LYS A 40 12.76 -9.44 0.24
C LYS A 40 12.29 -10.79 -0.25
N GLY A 41 11.01 -10.88 -0.64
CA GLY A 41 10.45 -12.10 -1.21
C GLY A 41 11.25 -12.52 -2.45
N VAL A 42 11.93 -13.66 -2.39
CA VAL A 42 12.69 -14.24 -3.50
C VAL A 42 12.22 -15.66 -3.80
N PRO A 43 12.26 -16.11 -5.07
CA PRO A 43 11.93 -17.50 -5.40
C PRO A 43 12.78 -18.48 -4.59
N GLY A 44 12.13 -19.48 -3.99
CA GLY A 44 12.79 -20.52 -3.19
C GLY A 44 12.78 -20.30 -1.68
N MET A 45 12.18 -19.21 -1.18
CA MET A 45 11.90 -19.04 0.25
C MET A 45 10.96 -20.12 0.78
N SER A 46 11.19 -20.52 2.02
CA SER A 46 10.36 -21.44 2.78
C SER A 46 9.02 -20.83 3.19
N ASP A 47 8.04 -21.68 3.53
CA ASP A 47 6.73 -21.24 4.00
C ASP A 47 6.83 -20.38 5.28
N GLU A 48 7.79 -20.68 6.17
CA GLU A 48 8.04 -19.90 7.38
C GLU A 48 8.53 -18.48 7.05
N GLU A 49 9.47 -18.35 6.12
CA GLU A 49 9.95 -17.03 5.70
C GLU A 49 8.86 -16.22 4.97
N TRP A 50 7.97 -16.88 4.21
CA TRP A 50 6.78 -16.23 3.65
C TRP A 50 5.81 -15.76 4.73
N GLN A 51 5.61 -16.58 5.76
CA GLN A 51 4.76 -16.23 6.89
C GLN A 51 5.31 -15.04 7.68
N ASP A 52 6.63 -14.95 7.86
CA ASP A 52 7.28 -13.82 8.52
C ASP A 52 7.10 -12.51 7.75
N ILE A 53 7.25 -12.54 6.42
CA ILE A 53 6.97 -11.38 5.57
C ILE A 53 5.50 -10.98 5.73
N TYR A 54 4.58 -11.93 5.58
CA TYR A 54 3.15 -11.65 5.71
C TYR A 54 2.83 -11.02 7.08
N GLN A 55 3.29 -11.63 8.18
CA GLN A 55 3.00 -11.16 9.53
C GLN A 55 3.56 -9.76 9.76
N ARG A 56 4.78 -9.47 9.29
CA ARG A 56 5.35 -8.13 9.36
C ARG A 56 4.48 -7.09 8.66
N ASN A 57 3.94 -7.40 7.47
CA ASN A 57 3.08 -6.44 6.76
C ASN A 57 1.77 -6.22 7.53
N ILE A 58 1.20 -7.26 8.14
CA ILE A 58 0.03 -7.15 9.03
C ILE A 58 0.34 -6.28 10.25
N ASP A 59 1.46 -6.49 10.92
CA ASP A 59 1.86 -5.73 12.10
C ASP A 59 2.05 -4.23 11.76
N GLU A 60 2.69 -3.94 10.64
CA GLU A 60 2.88 -2.57 10.14
C GLU A 60 1.55 -1.89 9.76
N LEU A 61 0.56 -2.64 9.24
CA LEU A 61 -0.81 -2.13 9.03
C LEU A 61 -1.49 -1.75 10.36
N HIS A 62 -1.25 -2.50 11.44
CA HIS A 62 -1.78 -2.16 12.78
C HIS A 62 -1.08 -0.97 13.40
N GLU A 63 0.24 -0.87 13.24
CA GLU A 63 1.06 0.18 13.84
C GLU A 63 0.94 1.53 13.14
N CYS A 64 0.63 1.55 11.83
CA CYS A 64 0.52 2.80 11.08
C CYS A 64 -0.69 3.65 11.53
N ASP A 65 -0.60 4.96 11.34
CA ASP A 65 -1.70 5.89 11.56
C ASP A 65 -2.60 6.00 10.32
N ILE A 66 -2.01 5.92 9.12
CA ILE A 66 -2.68 6.11 7.83
C ILE A 66 -2.08 5.18 6.79
N ILE A 67 -2.92 4.69 5.87
CA ILE A 67 -2.49 3.97 4.67
C ILE A 67 -2.57 4.89 3.46
N ILE A 68 -1.52 4.95 2.65
CA ILE A 68 -1.56 5.53 1.30
C ILE A 68 -1.42 4.38 0.30
N ALA A 69 -2.46 4.13 -0.49
CA ALA A 69 -2.55 2.99 -1.39
C ALA A 69 -2.59 3.42 -2.87
N SER A 70 -1.59 3.03 -3.64
CA SER A 70 -1.63 3.14 -5.11
C SER A 70 -2.55 2.08 -5.69
N THR A 71 -3.54 2.51 -6.47
CA THR A 71 -4.48 1.58 -7.16
C THR A 71 -4.08 1.26 -8.60
N GLU A 72 -2.88 1.69 -9.00
CA GLU A 72 -2.36 1.46 -10.35
C GLU A 72 -2.31 -0.03 -10.69
N ASN A 73 -2.93 -0.41 -11.81
CA ASN A 73 -3.10 -1.80 -12.23
C ASN A 73 -3.80 -2.75 -11.23
N LYS A 74 -4.48 -2.22 -10.19
CA LYS A 74 -5.36 -2.98 -9.28
C LYS A 74 -4.69 -4.23 -8.67
N ASP A 75 -3.53 -4.04 -8.06
CA ASP A 75 -2.80 -5.13 -7.40
C ASP A 75 -3.67 -5.81 -6.31
N MET A 76 -3.74 -7.15 -6.35
CA MET A 76 -4.60 -7.91 -5.43
C MET A 76 -4.10 -7.83 -3.99
N GLY A 77 -2.77 -7.81 -3.79
CA GLY A 77 -2.18 -7.64 -2.45
C GLY A 77 -2.60 -6.30 -1.84
N THR A 78 -2.45 -5.23 -2.62
CA THR A 78 -2.88 -3.88 -2.23
C THR A 78 -4.37 -3.81 -1.90
N ILE A 79 -5.23 -4.45 -2.69
CA ILE A 79 -6.67 -4.49 -2.42
C ILE A 79 -6.98 -5.24 -1.11
N PHE A 80 -6.27 -6.33 -0.83
CA PHE A 80 -6.38 -7.05 0.44
C PHE A 80 -6.00 -6.14 1.61
N GLU A 81 -4.87 -5.44 1.52
CA GLU A 81 -4.40 -4.51 2.56
C GLU A 81 -5.41 -3.39 2.80
N CYS A 82 -6.00 -2.81 1.75
CA CYS A 82 -7.02 -1.77 1.87
C CYS A 82 -8.30 -2.27 2.55
N GLY A 83 -8.76 -3.47 2.18
CA GLY A 83 -9.90 -4.12 2.82
C GLY A 83 -9.63 -4.42 4.30
N TYR A 84 -8.44 -4.94 4.60
CA TYR A 84 -8.00 -5.21 5.97
C TYR A 84 -7.95 -3.94 6.81
N ALA A 85 -7.28 -2.90 6.31
CA ALA A 85 -7.19 -1.59 6.95
C ALA A 85 -8.57 -1.00 7.25
N THR A 86 -9.50 -1.08 6.30
CA THR A 86 -10.89 -0.65 6.50
C THR A 86 -11.57 -1.42 7.63
N ALA A 87 -11.39 -2.75 7.69
CA ALA A 87 -11.99 -3.59 8.72
C ALA A 87 -11.47 -3.26 10.14
N ILE A 88 -10.22 -2.78 10.25
CA ILE A 88 -9.63 -2.35 11.53
C ILE A 88 -9.72 -0.83 11.76
N ASN A 89 -10.59 -0.14 11.01
CA ASN A 89 -10.85 1.31 11.12
C ASN A 89 -9.62 2.21 10.88
N LYS A 90 -8.68 1.77 10.04
CA LYS A 90 -7.55 2.59 9.62
C LYS A 90 -7.94 3.44 8.40
N PRO A 91 -7.61 4.75 8.39
CA PRO A 91 -7.91 5.61 7.26
C PRO A 91 -7.05 5.23 6.05
N VAL A 92 -7.69 5.09 4.89
CA VAL A 92 -7.04 4.77 3.61
C VAL A 92 -7.17 5.96 2.66
N ILE A 93 -6.04 6.46 2.17
CA ILE A 93 -5.96 7.44 1.09
C ILE A 93 -5.56 6.70 -0.17
N TYR A 94 -6.37 6.80 -1.22
CA TYR A 94 -6.03 6.19 -2.51
C TYR A 94 -5.32 7.17 -3.41
N TYR A 95 -4.23 6.71 -4.03
CA TYR A 95 -3.51 7.41 -5.09
C TYR A 95 -3.76 6.69 -6.42
N ALA A 96 -4.36 7.39 -7.37
CA ALA A 96 -4.78 6.82 -8.65
C ALA A 96 -4.41 7.76 -9.82
N PRO A 97 -3.12 8.07 -10.03
CA PRO A 97 -2.67 9.13 -10.94
C PRO A 97 -3.05 8.92 -12.40
N ASN A 98 -3.23 7.67 -12.83
CA ASN A 98 -3.62 7.31 -14.19
C ASN A 98 -5.04 6.73 -14.27
N LEU A 99 -5.89 7.00 -13.27
CA LEU A 99 -7.27 6.52 -13.28
C LEU A 99 -7.98 6.95 -14.56
N SER A 100 -8.48 5.96 -15.29
CA SER A 100 -9.40 6.18 -16.42
C SER A 100 -10.77 5.63 -16.07
N GLY A 101 -11.80 6.47 -16.20
CA GLY A 101 -13.17 6.14 -15.82
C GLY A 101 -13.45 6.24 -14.33
N ASP A 102 -14.49 5.54 -13.88
CA ASP A 102 -14.98 5.63 -12.51
C ASP A 102 -14.08 4.88 -11.52
N PHE A 103 -13.91 5.47 -10.34
CA PHE A 103 -13.24 4.80 -9.24
C PHE A 103 -14.10 3.67 -8.67
N ASN A 104 -13.47 2.56 -8.26
CA ASN A 104 -14.20 1.39 -7.78
C ASN A 104 -15.06 1.75 -6.56
N LEU A 105 -16.34 1.34 -6.55
CA LEU A 105 -17.30 1.62 -5.49
C LEU A 105 -16.78 1.27 -4.09
N MET A 106 -16.19 0.09 -3.92
CA MET A 106 -15.77 -0.40 -2.61
C MET A 106 -14.65 0.47 -2.05
N LEU A 107 -13.66 0.79 -2.90
CA LEU A 107 -12.56 1.67 -2.54
C LEU A 107 -13.04 3.11 -2.31
N ALA A 108 -13.91 3.63 -3.20
CA ALA A 108 -14.46 4.97 -3.09
C ALA A 108 -15.25 5.20 -1.79
N LYS A 109 -15.96 4.18 -1.29
CA LYS A 109 -16.78 4.28 -0.08
C LYS A 109 -16.03 3.98 1.20
N SER A 110 -14.91 3.24 1.13
CA SER A 110 -14.01 3.06 2.27
C SER A 110 -12.91 4.12 2.36
N ALA A 111 -12.72 4.92 1.32
CA ALA A 111 -11.70 5.96 1.27
C ALA A 111 -11.90 7.04 2.33
N TRP A 112 -10.81 7.44 2.95
CA TRP A 112 -10.71 8.73 3.62
C TRP A 112 -10.57 9.86 2.60
N ALA A 113 -9.76 9.64 1.56
CA ALA A 113 -9.57 10.55 0.43
C ALA A 113 -9.11 9.78 -0.82
N VAL A 114 -9.30 10.38 -2.00
CA VAL A 114 -8.81 9.88 -3.29
C VAL A 114 -8.09 11.02 -3.99
N ALA A 115 -6.89 10.76 -4.49
CA ALA A 115 -6.01 11.70 -5.19
C ALA A 115 -5.60 11.17 -6.56
#